data_AF-A0A7R9EC24-F1
#
_entry.id   AF-A0A7R9EC24-F1
#
_cell.length_a   1.000
_cell.length_b   1.000
_cell.length_c   1.000
_cell.angle_alpha   90.00
_cell.angle_beta   90.00
_cell.angle_gamma   90.00
#
_symmetry.space_group_name_H-M   'P 1'
#
loop_
_entity.id
_entity.type
_entity.pdbx_description
1 polymer ?
#
loop_
_entity_poly.entity_id
_entity_poly.type
_entity_poly.pdbx_seq_one_letter_code
_entity_poly.pdbx_strand_id
1 'polypeptide(L)'
;MLIAVVRLDLRADHFCPGKKNYERVRWCLSHGPQLTFNLLIVWEPPDETICPSSVAAYFESRGHCVSMCRPKFLQRHDYNVSVPVISPTDERECCTPSELIEWLGAYSVGADLQSGAPDNFVNTYEPPVASILLGKVVYLQWTGFFTYLRIQKLFAAIRNYLSKREAVPWISLYVQGFSDSPVSWRLKEHQYYTSGENNYTLFLQPDGNCLAYTLLESNKRPKATSSGKRKK
;
A
#
# COMPACT_ATOMS: atom_id res chain seq x y z
N MET A 1 22.93 -4.99 -16.38
CA MET A 1 23.35 -4.89 -14.97
C MET A 1 22.65 -5.99 -14.19
N LEU A 2 23.38 -6.89 -13.55
CA LEU A 2 22.76 -7.94 -12.71
C LEU A 2 22.38 -7.30 -11.37
N ILE A 3 21.08 -7.21 -11.08
CA ILE A 3 20.60 -6.88 -9.74
C ILE A 3 20.76 -8.14 -8.89
N ALA A 4 21.52 -8.04 -7.80
CA ALA A 4 21.66 -9.11 -6.81
C ALA A 4 20.96 -8.70 -5.52
N VAL A 5 20.08 -9.56 -5.00
CA VAL A 5 19.43 -9.37 -3.70
C VAL A 5 20.21 -10.16 -2.65
N VAL A 6 20.67 -9.49 -1.60
CA VAL A 6 21.38 -10.11 -0.47
C VAL A 6 20.43 -10.20 0.71
N ARG A 7 20.11 -11.43 1.14
CA ARG A 7 19.26 -11.68 2.31
C ARG A 7 20.10 -12.00 3.54
N LEU A 8 19.92 -11.21 4.59
CA LEU A 8 20.54 -11.42 5.90
C LEU A 8 19.45 -11.69 6.93
N ASP A 9 19.45 -12.88 7.52
CA ASP A 9 18.57 -13.19 8.65
C ASP A 9 19.29 -12.85 9.96
N LEU A 10 18.95 -11.69 10.52
CA LEU A 10 19.55 -11.19 11.76
C LEU A 10 19.13 -12.00 13.00
N ARG A 11 18.14 -12.90 12.88
CA ARG A 11 17.65 -13.75 13.98
C ARG A 11 18.19 -15.18 13.93
N ALA A 12 18.92 -15.54 12.88
CA ALA A 12 19.45 -16.89 12.75
C ALA A 12 20.49 -17.18 13.84
N ASP A 13 20.47 -18.40 14.41
CA ASP A 13 21.37 -18.80 15.50
C ASP A 13 22.85 -18.65 15.16
N HIS A 14 23.20 -18.71 13.87
CA HIS A 14 24.58 -18.57 13.39
C HIS A 14 24.99 -17.10 13.14
N PHE A 15 24.05 -16.16 13.28
CA PHE A 15 24.24 -14.73 13.07
C PHE A 15 24.33 -13.96 14.40
N CYS A 16 25.24 -14.38 15.27
CA CYS A 16 25.51 -13.71 16.55
C CYS A 16 27.00 -13.32 16.67
N PRO A 17 27.32 -12.31 17.50
CA PRO A 17 28.70 -11.85 17.71
C PRO A 17 29.67 -13.01 17.99
N GLY A 18 30.86 -12.96 17.37
CA GLY A 18 31.87 -14.01 17.46
C GLY A 18 31.72 -15.17 16.47
N LYS A 19 30.58 -15.33 15.80
CA LYS A 19 30.42 -16.34 14.73
C LYS A 19 30.91 -15.82 13.38
N LYS A 20 31.47 -16.74 12.56
CA LYS A 20 32.06 -16.43 11.25
C LYS A 20 31.14 -15.60 10.34
N ASN A 21 29.86 -15.94 10.27
CA ASN A 21 28.90 -15.26 9.38
C ASN A 21 28.63 -13.82 9.83
N TYR A 22 28.44 -13.60 11.14
CA TYR A 22 28.25 -12.27 11.71
C TYR A 22 29.49 -11.39 11.50
N GLU A 23 30.68 -11.91 11.86
CA GLU A 23 31.92 -11.13 11.75
C GLU A 23 32.27 -10.82 10.28
N ARG A 24 31.99 -11.74 9.35
CA ARG A 24 32.18 -11.48 7.92
C ARG A 24 31.30 -10.33 7.43
N VAL A 25 30.01 -10.34 7.76
CA VAL A 25 29.09 -9.27 7.34
C VAL A 25 29.48 -7.94 7.97
N ARG A 26 29.77 -7.93 9.27
CA ARG A 26 30.25 -6.75 9.99
C ARG A 26 31.52 -6.18 9.35
N TRP A 27 32.49 -7.05 9.05
CA TRP A 27 33.73 -6.64 8.38
C TRP A 27 33.44 -6.01 7.01
N CYS A 28 32.61 -6.64 6.18
CA CYS A 28 32.23 -6.12 4.87
C CYS A 28 31.50 -4.77 4.94
N LEU A 29 30.60 -4.56 5.91
CA LEU A 29 29.89 -3.29 6.07
C LEU A 29 30.79 -2.18 6.65
N SER A 30 31.83 -2.54 7.40
CA SER A 30 32.74 -1.57 8.03
C SER A 30 33.93 -1.19 7.15
N HIS A 31 34.42 -2.11 6.31
CA HIS A 31 35.63 -1.94 5.49
C HIS A 31 35.37 -2.04 3.98
N GLY A 32 34.15 -2.42 3.59
CA GLY A 32 33.74 -2.46 2.19
C GLY A 32 33.41 -1.06 1.64
N PRO A 33 32.70 -0.99 0.51
CA PRO A 33 32.22 0.27 -0.03
C PRO A 33 31.43 1.04 1.03
N GLN A 34 31.64 2.34 1.13
CA GLN A 34 30.87 3.17 2.06
C GLN A 34 29.41 3.23 1.58
N LEU A 35 28.57 2.42 2.20
CA LEU A 35 27.14 2.39 1.95
C LEU A 35 26.45 3.38 2.88
N THR A 36 26.02 4.51 2.33
CA THR A 36 25.25 5.53 3.06
C THR A 36 23.86 5.63 2.44
N PHE A 37 22.83 5.61 3.28
CA PHE A 37 21.43 5.66 2.85
C PHE A 37 20.64 6.63 3.72
N ASN A 38 19.62 7.23 3.10
CA ASN A 38 18.55 7.88 3.84
C ASN A 38 17.51 6.81 4.20
N LEU A 39 17.22 6.67 5.49
CA LEU A 39 16.32 5.62 5.98
C LEU A 39 15.03 6.23 6.53
N LEU A 40 13.90 5.65 6.13
CA LEU A 40 12.63 5.83 6.83
C LEU A 40 12.55 4.79 7.94
N ILE A 41 12.38 5.25 9.18
CA ILE A 41 12.33 4.39 10.36
C ILE A 41 11.00 4.60 11.06
N VAL A 42 10.30 3.50 11.28
CA VAL A 42 9.15 3.43 12.18
C VAL A 42 9.42 2.29 13.15
N TRP A 43 9.15 2.54 14.42
CA TRP A 43 9.35 1.55 15.45
C TRP A 43 8.12 1.46 16.34
N GLU A 44 7.66 0.23 16.52
CA GLU A 44 6.64 -0.09 17.51
C GLU A 44 7.33 -0.85 18.63
N PRO A 45 7.53 -0.20 19.79
CA PRO A 45 8.21 -0.84 20.89
C PRO A 45 7.39 -2.06 21.36
N PRO A 46 8.06 -3.16 21.76
CA PRO A 46 7.37 -4.36 22.25
C PRO A 46 6.73 -4.14 23.62
N ASP A 47 7.17 -3.11 24.34
CA ASP A 47 6.75 -2.76 25.69
C ASP A 47 6.23 -1.32 25.70
N GLU A 48 5.05 -1.10 26.30
CA GLU A 48 4.40 0.21 26.39
C GLU A 48 5.17 1.22 27.25
N THR A 49 6.06 0.75 28.12
CA THR A 49 6.94 1.60 28.94
C THR A 49 8.02 2.28 28.12
N ILE A 50 8.31 1.78 26.91
CA ILE A 50 9.35 2.34 26.06
C ILE A 50 8.75 3.37 25.12
N CYS A 51 9.26 4.60 25.17
CA CYS A 51 8.80 5.66 24.29
C CYS A 51 9.15 5.33 22.81
N PRO A 52 8.17 5.32 21.88
CA PRO A 52 8.43 5.09 20.46
C PRO A 52 9.43 6.07 19.84
N SER A 53 9.58 7.28 20.40
CA SER A 53 10.56 8.27 19.93
C SER A 53 11.99 8.00 20.39
N SER A 54 12.24 7.05 21.29
CA SER A 54 13.60 6.75 21.75
C SER A 54 14.50 6.19 20.64
N VAL A 55 13.92 5.63 19.57
CA VAL A 55 14.67 5.28 18.36
C VAL A 55 15.33 6.50 17.71
N ALA A 56 14.68 7.66 17.74
CA ALA A 56 15.25 8.90 17.21
C ALA A 56 16.47 9.33 18.04
N ALA A 57 16.32 9.35 19.37
CA ALA A 57 17.40 9.69 20.30
C ALA A 57 18.61 8.75 20.16
N TYR A 58 18.37 7.46 19.91
CA TYR A 58 19.44 6.49 19.64
C TYR A 58 20.29 6.89 18.44
N PHE A 59 19.67 7.28 17.31
CA PHE A 59 20.40 7.68 16.12
C PHE A 59 21.07 9.06 16.29
N GLU A 60 20.42 10.01 16.94
CA GLU A 60 21.01 11.33 17.26
C GLU A 60 22.27 11.20 18.12
N SER A 61 22.23 10.35 19.16
CA SER A 61 23.38 10.10 20.04
C SER A 61 24.61 9.53 19.32
N ARG A 62 24.43 9.02 18.09
CA ARG A 62 25.49 8.49 17.23
C ARG A 62 25.89 9.43 16.10
N GLY A 63 25.42 10.67 16.14
CA GLY A 63 25.78 11.71 15.17
C GLY A 63 25.03 11.62 13.84
N HIS A 64 23.92 10.88 13.78
CA HIS A 64 23.07 10.86 12.58
C HIS A 64 22.09 12.04 12.58
N CYS A 65 21.83 12.60 11.39
CA CYS A 65 20.78 13.59 11.20
C CYS A 65 19.42 12.90 11.23
N VAL A 66 18.60 13.21 12.24
CA VAL A 66 17.27 12.64 12.41
C VAL A 66 16.23 13.73 12.26
N SER A 67 15.15 13.43 11.54
CA SER A 67 14.00 14.31 11.42
C SER A 67 12.71 13.55 11.65
N MET A 68 11.78 14.16 12.38
CA MET A 68 10.48 13.58 12.63
C MET A 68 9.56 13.85 11.44
N CYS A 69 9.15 12.78 10.75
CA CYS A 69 8.20 12.87 9.65
C CYS A 69 6.77 12.69 10.18
N ARG A 70 5.90 13.68 9.94
CA ARG A 70 4.47 13.58 10.25
C ARG A 70 3.71 13.14 9.00
N PRO A 71 2.77 12.17 9.12
CA PRO A 71 1.90 11.84 8.00
C PRO A 71 1.09 13.06 7.55
N LYS A 72 0.99 13.24 6.24
CA LYS A 72 0.07 14.21 5.65
C LYS A 72 -1.34 13.65 5.71
N PHE A 73 -2.30 14.50 6.02
CA PHE A 73 -3.71 14.14 6.06
C PHE A 73 -4.48 15.05 5.10
N LEU A 74 -5.35 14.44 4.30
CA LEU A 74 -6.27 15.11 3.41
C LEU A 74 -7.67 14.54 3.63
N GLN A 75 -8.66 15.44 3.64
CA GLN A 75 -10.06 15.11 3.80
C GLN A 75 -10.87 15.87 2.76
N ARG A 76 -11.79 15.16 2.11
CA ARG A 76 -12.73 15.72 1.15
C ARG A 76 -14.14 15.25 1.48
N HIS A 77 -15.10 16.14 1.30
CA HIS A 77 -16.52 15.87 1.47
C HIS A 77 -17.22 16.17 0.16
N ASP A 78 -17.81 15.13 -0.42
CA ASP A 78 -18.55 15.22 -1.66
C ASP A 78 -20.03 14.94 -1.37
N TYR A 79 -20.92 15.66 -2.02
CA TYR A 79 -22.36 15.58 -1.80
C TYR A 79 -23.05 15.09 -3.07
N ASN A 80 -24.20 14.42 -2.91
CA ASN A 80 -24.99 13.89 -4.02
C ASN A 80 -24.16 13.02 -4.98
N VAL A 81 -23.40 12.09 -4.42
CA VAL A 81 -22.53 11.19 -5.17
C VAL A 81 -23.30 9.91 -5.51
N SER A 82 -23.25 9.49 -6.77
CA SER A 82 -23.74 8.18 -7.19
C SER A 82 -22.70 7.12 -6.80
N VAL A 83 -23.05 6.25 -5.86
CA VAL A 83 -22.16 5.26 -5.25
C VAL A 83 -22.58 3.85 -5.66
N PRO A 84 -21.66 3.01 -6.17
CA PRO A 84 -21.98 1.65 -6.61
C PRO A 84 -22.56 0.78 -5.50
N VAL A 85 -23.51 -0.07 -5.86
CA VAL A 85 -24.09 -1.09 -4.97
C VAL A 85 -23.23 -2.35 -5.02
N ILE A 86 -22.86 -2.85 -3.84
CA ILE A 86 -22.10 -4.09 -3.67
C ILE A 86 -23.06 -5.16 -3.15
N SER A 87 -23.24 -6.25 -3.91
CA SER A 87 -23.99 -7.43 -3.47
C SER A 87 -23.11 -8.68 -3.56
N PRO A 88 -22.96 -9.45 -2.47
CA PRO A 88 -22.20 -10.70 -2.50
C PRO A 88 -22.97 -11.86 -3.14
N THR A 89 -24.28 -11.71 -3.38
CA THR A 89 -25.17 -12.82 -3.75
C THR A 89 -25.76 -12.73 -5.16
N ASP A 90 -25.71 -11.57 -5.82
CA ASP A 90 -26.37 -11.40 -7.12
C ASP A 90 -25.56 -10.51 -8.08
N GLU A 91 -24.82 -11.14 -8.99
CA GLU A 91 -23.96 -10.47 -9.97
C GLU A 91 -24.74 -9.68 -11.04
N ARG A 92 -26.06 -9.89 -11.15
CA ARG A 92 -26.89 -9.26 -12.19
C ARG A 92 -27.48 -7.91 -11.79
N GLU A 93 -27.54 -7.62 -10.49
CA GLU A 93 -28.11 -6.39 -9.93
C GLU A 93 -27.07 -5.54 -9.18
N CYS A 94 -25.78 -5.89 -9.27
CA CYS A 94 -24.70 -5.18 -8.60
C CYS A 94 -23.54 -4.83 -9.53
N CYS A 95 -22.72 -3.89 -9.07
CA CYS A 95 -21.52 -3.45 -9.76
C CYS A 95 -20.49 -4.59 -9.81
N THR A 96 -19.88 -4.84 -10.96
CA THR A 96 -18.77 -5.80 -11.06
C THR A 96 -17.56 -5.32 -10.24
N PRO A 97 -16.66 -6.23 -9.79
CA PRO A 97 -15.46 -5.82 -9.06
C PRO A 97 -14.56 -4.85 -9.83
N SER A 98 -14.50 -4.96 -11.15
CA SER A 98 -13.70 -4.07 -12.01
C SER A 98 -14.28 -2.66 -12.06
N GLU A 99 -15.59 -2.55 -12.31
CA GLU A 99 -16.31 -1.26 -12.30
C GLU A 99 -16.22 -0.56 -10.94
N LEU A 100 -16.26 -1.34 -9.85
CA LEU A 100 -16.15 -0.82 -8.49
C LEU A 100 -14.76 -0.22 -8.22
N ILE A 101 -13.70 -0.90 -8.66
CA ILE A 101 -12.32 -0.41 -8.54
C ILE A 101 -12.09 0.81 -9.44
N GLU A 102 -12.61 0.79 -10.66
CA GLU A 102 -12.51 1.92 -11.59
C GLU A 102 -13.22 3.15 -11.03
N TRP A 103 -14.46 2.99 -10.55
CA TRP A 103 -15.22 4.04 -9.87
C TRP A 103 -14.45 4.60 -8.67
N LEU A 104 -13.88 3.73 -7.82
CA LEU A 104 -13.12 4.15 -6.65
C LEU A 104 -11.87 4.96 -7.05
N GLY A 105 -11.18 4.54 -8.12
CA GLY A 105 -10.04 5.26 -8.69
C GLY A 105 -10.44 6.64 -9.19
N ALA A 106 -11.47 6.71 -10.05
CA ALA A 106 -12.00 7.95 -10.59
C ALA A 106 -12.46 8.92 -9.48
N TYR A 107 -13.22 8.42 -8.50
CA TYR A 107 -13.62 9.18 -7.33
C TYR A 107 -12.41 9.71 -6.55
N SER A 108 -11.41 8.86 -6.28
CA SER A 108 -10.24 9.23 -5.47
C SER A 108 -9.46 10.39 -6.08
N VAL A 109 -9.27 10.40 -7.39
CA VAL A 109 -8.56 11.49 -8.09
C VAL A 109 -9.42 12.75 -8.30
N GLY A 110 -10.69 12.72 -7.89
CA GLY A 110 -11.62 13.84 -8.06
C GLY A 110 -12.09 14.01 -9.51
N ALA A 111 -12.16 12.92 -10.28
CA ALA A 111 -12.74 12.94 -11.61
C ALA A 111 -14.23 13.31 -11.55
N ASP A 112 -14.74 13.88 -12.63
CA ASP A 112 -16.17 14.17 -12.78
C ASP A 112 -16.95 12.87 -13.01
N LEU A 113 -17.68 12.39 -12.01
CA LEU A 113 -18.47 11.16 -12.08
C LEU A 113 -19.89 11.37 -12.64
N GLN A 114 -20.26 12.60 -13.04
CA GLN A 114 -21.59 12.94 -13.54
C GLN A 114 -21.65 13.14 -15.06
N SER A 115 -20.60 12.75 -15.78
CA SER A 115 -20.52 12.95 -17.24
C SER A 115 -21.37 11.95 -18.02
N GLY A 116 -22.62 12.33 -18.29
CA GLY A 116 -23.48 11.70 -19.32
C GLY A 116 -23.85 12.68 -20.44
N ALA A 117 -23.22 13.85 -20.50
CA ALA A 117 -23.54 14.86 -21.50
C ALA A 117 -22.98 14.44 -22.87
N PRO A 118 -23.80 14.43 -23.94
CA PRO A 118 -23.41 13.93 -25.26
C PRO A 118 -22.24 14.70 -25.90
N ASP A 119 -21.88 15.87 -25.37
CA ASP A 119 -20.81 16.74 -25.87
C ASP A 119 -19.62 16.88 -24.88
N ASN A 120 -19.50 16.02 -23.87
CA ASN A 120 -18.37 16.11 -22.93
C ASN A 120 -17.09 15.45 -23.50
N PHE A 121 -16.33 16.20 -24.28
CA PHE A 121 -15.02 15.78 -24.80
C PHE A 121 -13.94 15.57 -23.70
N VAL A 122 -14.21 15.97 -22.46
CA VAL A 122 -13.24 15.93 -21.35
C VAL A 122 -13.31 14.60 -20.59
N ASN A 123 -14.48 13.97 -20.49
CA ASN A 123 -14.65 12.71 -19.76
C ASN A 123 -15.75 11.82 -20.36
N THR A 124 -15.36 10.61 -20.75
CA THR A 124 -16.26 9.56 -21.26
C THR A 124 -16.56 8.48 -20.23
N TYR A 125 -16.15 8.67 -18.97
CA TYR A 125 -16.45 7.73 -17.90
C TYR A 125 -17.95 7.69 -17.60
N GLU A 126 -18.53 6.50 -17.66
CA GLU A 126 -19.92 6.26 -17.27
C GLU A 126 -19.95 5.57 -15.89
N PRO A 127 -20.75 6.06 -14.93
CA PRO A 127 -20.87 5.43 -13.63
C PRO A 127 -21.54 4.05 -13.75
N PRO A 128 -21.26 3.11 -12.82
CA PRO A 128 -21.85 1.77 -12.87
C PRO A 128 -23.38 1.83 -12.78
N VAL A 129 -24.04 0.98 -13.57
CA VAL A 129 -25.51 0.96 -13.70
C VAL A 129 -26.20 0.74 -12.36
N ALA A 130 -25.65 -0.14 -11.51
CA ALA A 130 -26.13 -0.39 -10.16
C ALA A 130 -25.50 0.59 -9.16
N SER A 131 -26.08 1.79 -9.03
CA SER A 131 -25.62 2.82 -8.09
C SER A 131 -26.77 3.45 -7.29
N ILE A 132 -26.46 3.92 -6.09
CA ILE A 132 -27.38 4.66 -5.21
C ILE A 132 -26.86 6.08 -4.98
N LEU A 133 -27.77 7.04 -4.96
CA LEU A 133 -27.43 8.43 -4.67
C LEU A 133 -27.26 8.62 -3.15
N LEU A 134 -26.04 8.93 -2.71
CA LEU A 134 -25.76 9.26 -1.31
C LEU A 134 -25.64 10.77 -1.14
N GLY A 135 -26.33 11.29 -0.12
CA GLY A 135 -26.30 12.73 0.20
C GLY A 135 -24.90 13.21 0.57
N LYS A 136 -24.06 12.36 1.19
CA LYS A 136 -22.69 12.70 1.57
C LYS A 136 -21.76 11.49 1.52
N VAL A 137 -20.61 11.67 0.88
CA VAL A 137 -19.47 10.74 0.88
C VAL A 137 -18.26 11.44 1.48
N VAL A 138 -17.46 10.69 2.24
CA VAL A 138 -16.26 11.20 2.90
C VAL A 138 -15.05 10.47 2.37
N TYR A 139 -14.09 11.23 1.82
CA TYR A 139 -12.80 10.72 1.40
C TYR A 139 -11.73 11.15 2.41
N LEU A 140 -10.97 10.18 2.91
CA LEU A 140 -9.90 10.37 3.88
C LEU A 140 -8.62 9.75 3.34
N GLN A 141 -7.57 10.55 3.23
CA GLN A 141 -6.27 10.10 2.75
C GLN A 141 -5.18 10.46 3.75
N TRP A 142 -4.38 9.46 4.11
CA TRP A 142 -3.15 9.64 4.86
C TRP A 142 -1.96 9.22 4.01
N THR A 143 -0.93 10.05 3.97
CA THR A 143 0.32 9.77 3.24
C THR A 143 1.49 9.84 4.20
N GLY A 144 2.23 8.75 4.34
CA GLY A 144 3.32 8.62 5.29
C GLY A 144 3.84 7.18 5.38
N PHE A 145 4.65 6.91 6.40
CA PHE A 145 5.23 5.59 6.64
C PHE A 145 4.48 4.87 7.76
N PHE A 146 3.71 3.85 7.39
CA PHE A 146 2.82 3.11 8.30
C PHE A 146 3.23 1.65 8.44
N THR A 147 3.14 1.12 9.66
CA THR A 147 3.29 -0.30 9.93
C THR A 147 1.99 -1.05 9.67
N TYR A 148 2.10 -2.35 9.42
CA TYR A 148 0.94 -3.22 9.27
C TYR A 148 0.01 -3.18 10.50
N LEU A 149 0.58 -3.08 11.71
CA LEU A 149 -0.16 -3.01 12.96
C LEU A 149 -1.07 -1.79 13.04
N ARG A 150 -0.64 -0.63 12.52
CA ARG A 150 -1.49 0.56 12.44
C ARG A 150 -2.63 0.39 11.45
N ILE A 151 -2.35 -0.22 10.30
CA ILE A 151 -3.38 -0.51 9.30
C ILE A 151 -4.39 -1.53 9.86
N GLN A 152 -3.94 -2.53 10.62
CA GLN A 152 -4.81 -3.49 11.29
C GLN A 152 -5.70 -2.83 12.35
N LYS A 153 -5.15 -1.88 13.14
CA LYS A 153 -5.93 -1.09 14.10
C LYS A 153 -6.98 -0.22 13.39
N LEU A 154 -6.62 0.42 12.27
CA LEU A 154 -7.55 1.19 11.45
C LEU A 154 -8.67 0.30 10.89
N PHE A 155 -8.33 -0.86 10.34
CA PHE A 155 -9.29 -1.84 9.86
C PHE A 155 -10.30 -2.26 10.96
N ALA A 156 -9.81 -2.56 12.16
CA ALA A 156 -10.67 -2.90 13.30
C ALA A 156 -11.59 -1.74 13.70
N ALA A 157 -11.07 -0.51 13.70
CA ALA A 157 -11.85 0.69 13.99
C ALA A 157 -12.95 0.93 12.94
N ILE A 158 -12.65 0.74 11.65
CA ILE A 158 -13.63 0.85 10.55
C ILE A 158 -14.73 -0.19 10.72
N ARG A 159 -14.39 -1.46 10.99
CA ARG A 159 -15.39 -2.52 11.22
C ARG A 159 -16.33 -2.19 12.37
N ASN A 160 -15.80 -1.74 13.51
CA ASN A 160 -16.59 -1.34 14.67
C ASN A 160 -17.44 -0.09 14.41
N TYR A 161 -16.97 0.82 13.55
CA TYR A 161 -17.76 1.99 13.14
C TYR A 161 -18.93 1.58 12.24
N LEU A 162 -18.68 0.69 11.28
CA LEU A 162 -19.67 0.23 10.31
C LEU A 162 -20.76 -0.62 10.96
N SER A 163 -20.42 -1.49 11.91
CA SER A 163 -21.39 -2.33 12.64
C SER A 163 -22.40 -1.53 13.47
N LYS A 164 -22.14 -0.23 13.71
CA LYS A 164 -23.01 0.67 14.46
C LYS A 164 -23.84 1.58 13.55
N ARG A 165 -23.71 1.46 12.23
CA ARG A 165 -24.31 2.39 11.26
C ARG A 165 -24.87 1.67 10.04
N GLU A 166 -26.14 1.32 10.12
CA GLU A 166 -26.88 0.69 9.01
C GLU A 166 -27.03 1.62 7.79
N ALA A 167 -27.01 2.94 7.99
CA ALA A 167 -27.14 3.91 6.91
C ALA A 167 -25.92 4.00 5.98
N VAL A 168 -24.79 3.40 6.34
CA VAL A 168 -23.58 3.40 5.52
C VAL A 168 -23.53 2.08 4.74
N PRO A 169 -23.66 2.09 3.40
CA PRO A 169 -23.76 0.86 2.62
C PRO A 169 -22.48 0.04 2.64
N TRP A 170 -21.32 0.73 2.60
CA TRP A 170 -20.00 0.13 2.71
C TRP A 170 -18.93 1.19 2.97
N ILE A 171 -17.73 0.75 3.39
CA ILE A 171 -16.52 1.57 3.49
C ILE A 171 -15.39 0.89 2.72
N SER A 172 -14.70 1.64 1.87
CA SER A 172 -13.47 1.17 1.20
C SER A 172 -12.23 1.56 2.00
N LEU A 173 -11.33 0.60 2.23
CA LEU A 173 -9.96 0.81 2.72
C LEU A 173 -8.97 0.46 1.61
N TYR A 174 -8.38 1.47 1.00
CA TYR A 174 -7.31 1.33 0.01
C TYR A 174 -5.94 1.56 0.67
N VAL A 175 -5.00 0.66 0.43
CA VAL A 175 -3.63 0.76 0.95
C VAL A 175 -2.65 0.62 -0.20
N GLN A 176 -1.89 1.69 -0.42
CA GLN A 176 -0.83 1.76 -1.42
C GLN A 176 0.53 1.48 -0.78
N GLY A 177 1.31 0.57 -1.38
CA GLY A 177 2.68 0.29 -0.98
C GLY A 177 3.70 1.27 -1.58
N PHE A 178 4.96 1.17 -1.15
CA PHE A 178 6.07 1.89 -1.80
C PHE A 178 6.51 1.16 -3.07
N SER A 179 6.66 1.90 -4.17
CA SER A 179 7.20 1.41 -5.45
C SER A 179 8.63 0.85 -5.33
N ASP A 180 9.40 1.40 -4.38
CA ASP A 180 10.84 1.15 -4.24
C ASP A 180 11.14 0.13 -3.12
N SER A 181 10.17 -0.73 -2.80
CA SER A 181 10.37 -1.79 -1.80
C SER A 181 11.18 -2.93 -2.43
N PRO A 182 12.29 -3.42 -1.83
CA PRO A 182 13.06 -4.52 -2.43
C PRO A 182 12.32 -5.87 -2.37
N VAL A 183 11.54 -6.08 -1.31
CA VAL A 183 10.75 -7.29 -1.06
C VAL A 183 9.43 -6.87 -0.44
N SER A 184 8.33 -7.45 -0.90
CA SER A 184 7.00 -7.10 -0.41
C SER A 184 6.13 -8.34 -0.18
N TRP A 185 5.01 -8.50 -0.91
CA TRP A 185 4.01 -9.54 -0.70
C TRP A 185 4.62 -10.94 -0.72
N ARG A 186 4.37 -11.71 0.34
CA ARG A 186 4.85 -13.10 0.50
C ARG A 186 6.37 -13.24 0.33
N LEU A 187 7.15 -12.22 0.73
CA LEU A 187 8.60 -12.19 0.59
C LEU A 187 9.09 -12.29 -0.87
N LYS A 188 8.26 -11.84 -1.82
CA LYS A 188 8.62 -11.80 -3.24
C LYS A 188 9.41 -10.53 -3.54
N GLU A 189 10.50 -10.72 -4.29
CA GLU A 189 11.31 -9.62 -4.84
C GLU A 189 10.47 -8.76 -5.77
N HIS A 190 10.62 -7.46 -5.61
CA HIS A 190 9.98 -6.45 -6.45
C HIS A 190 10.85 -6.12 -7.67
N GLN A 191 10.21 -6.06 -8.84
CA GLN A 191 10.87 -5.72 -10.10
C GLN A 191 10.61 -4.24 -10.40
N TYR A 192 11.66 -3.42 -10.38
CA TYR A 192 11.60 -1.97 -10.61
C TYR A 192 11.28 -1.58 -12.08
N TYR A 193 11.38 -2.51 -13.03
CA TYR A 193 11.48 -2.16 -14.46
C TYR A 193 10.18 -1.71 -15.14
N THR A 194 9.00 -1.93 -14.56
CA THR A 194 7.71 -1.57 -15.19
C THR A 194 6.75 -0.83 -14.25
N SER A 195 6.55 -1.33 -13.04
CA SER A 195 5.78 -0.70 -11.96
C SER A 195 6.00 -1.54 -10.70
N GLY A 196 6.33 -0.91 -9.57
CA GLY A 196 6.72 -1.60 -8.32
C GLY A 196 5.64 -1.58 -7.25
N GLU A 197 4.40 -1.27 -7.58
CA GLU A 197 3.36 -1.03 -6.56
C GLU A 197 2.60 -2.32 -6.25
N ASN A 198 2.47 -2.70 -4.97
CA ASN A 198 1.39 -3.61 -4.58
C ASN A 198 0.39 -2.86 -3.74
N ASN A 199 -0.84 -2.94 -4.18
CA ASN A 199 -1.93 -2.20 -3.60
C ASN A 199 -3.06 -3.19 -3.32
N TYR A 200 -3.79 -2.95 -2.24
CA TYR A 200 -4.99 -3.72 -1.95
C TYR A 200 -6.11 -2.80 -1.50
N THR A 201 -7.32 -3.21 -1.85
CA THR A 201 -8.56 -2.51 -1.50
C THR A 201 -9.47 -3.49 -0.79
N LEU A 202 -9.99 -3.09 0.36
CA LEU A 202 -10.99 -3.84 1.10
C LEU A 202 -12.29 -3.05 1.06
N PHE A 203 -13.38 -3.67 0.64
CA PHE A 203 -14.73 -3.12 0.74
C PHE A 203 -15.46 -3.82 1.87
N LEU A 204 -15.80 -3.08 2.92
CA LEU A 204 -16.41 -3.58 4.14
C LEU A 204 -17.90 -3.21 4.16
N GLN A 205 -18.76 -4.19 4.46
CA GLN A 205 -20.21 -4.02 4.56
C GLN A 205 -20.71 -4.15 6.02
N PRO A 206 -21.86 -3.54 6.38
CA PRO A 206 -22.42 -3.59 7.75
C PRO A 206 -22.71 -4.99 8.28
N ASP A 207 -23.06 -5.92 7.40
CA ASP A 207 -23.32 -7.33 7.70
C ASP A 207 -22.04 -8.14 8.02
N GLY A 208 -20.87 -7.52 7.90
CA GLY A 208 -19.57 -8.15 8.13
C GLY A 208 -18.95 -8.78 6.89
N ASN A 209 -19.63 -8.73 5.73
CA ASN A 209 -19.05 -9.15 4.47
C ASN A 209 -17.89 -8.21 4.06
N CYS A 210 -16.88 -8.79 3.41
CA CYS A 210 -15.69 -8.08 2.98
C CYS A 210 -15.23 -8.59 1.61
N LEU A 211 -15.19 -7.70 0.63
CA LEU A 211 -14.55 -7.97 -0.65
C LEU A 211 -13.11 -7.47 -0.60
N ALA A 212 -12.16 -8.30 -1.00
CA ALA A 212 -10.75 -7.95 -1.04
C ALA A 212 -10.24 -7.99 -2.48
N TYR A 213 -9.77 -6.86 -2.97
CA TYR A 213 -9.10 -6.73 -4.25
C TYR A 213 -7.61 -6.54 -4.02
N THR A 214 -6.78 -7.31 -4.72
CA THR A 214 -5.32 -7.17 -4.63
C THR A 214 -4.76 -6.98 -6.03
N LEU A 215 -4.05 -5.87 -6.22
CA LEU A 215 -3.24 -5.65 -7.41
C LEU A 215 -1.84 -6.16 -7.13
N LEU A 216 -1.51 -7.31 -7.71
CA LEU A 216 -0.19 -7.94 -7.59
C LEU A 216 0.53 -7.91 -8.93
N GLU A 217 1.76 -7.45 -8.92
CA GLU A 217 2.62 -7.45 -10.10
C GLU A 217 3.14 -8.85 -10.46
N SER A 218 3.49 -9.00 -11.73
CA SER A 218 4.04 -10.24 -12.27
C SER A 218 5.54 -10.34 -11.98
N ASN A 219 5.94 -11.34 -11.21
CA ASN A 219 7.36 -11.61 -10.91
C ASN A 219 8.16 -12.21 -12.09
N LYS A 220 7.63 -12.21 -13.31
CA LYS A 220 8.30 -12.81 -14.47
C LYS A 220 9.45 -11.91 -14.91
N ARG A 221 10.69 -12.40 -14.79
CA ARG A 221 11.87 -11.73 -15.36
C ARG A 221 11.66 -11.54 -16.87
N PRO A 222 11.90 -10.35 -17.43
CA PRO A 222 11.96 -10.17 -18.88
C PRO A 222 12.94 -11.19 -19.45
N LYS A 223 12.51 -11.97 -20.44
CA LYS A 223 13.44 -12.85 -21.16
C LYS A 223 14.48 -11.96 -21.81
N ALA A 224 15.75 -12.13 -21.43
CA ALA A 224 16.85 -11.51 -22.15
C ALA A 224 16.74 -11.94 -23.61
N THR A 225 16.44 -11.01 -24.50
CA THR A 225 16.52 -11.25 -25.95
C THR A 225 17.96 -11.62 -26.23
N SER A 226 18.19 -12.88 -26.60
CA SER A 226 19.49 -13.34 -27.08
C SER A 226 19.85 -12.51 -28.31
N SER A 227 20.77 -11.56 -28.14
CA SER A 227 21.39 -10.84 -29.23
C SER A 227 21.93 -11.86 -30.24
N GLY A 228 21.51 -11.71 -31.49
CA GLY A 228 21.77 -12.64 -32.57
C GLY A 228 23.23 -13.07 -32.66
N LYS A 229 23.44 -14.37 -32.85
CA LYS A 229 24.72 -14.93 -33.30
C LYS A 229 25.11 -14.23 -34.60
N ARG A 230 26.11 -13.35 -34.56
CA ARG A 230 26.90 -13.00 -35.76
C ARG A 230 27.52 -14.30 -36.26
N LYS A 231 27.00 -14.83 -37.36
CA LYS A 231 27.72 -15.82 -38.18
C LYS A 231 28.97 -15.12 -38.70
N LYS A 232 30.14 -15.67 -38.38
CA LYS A 232 31.36 -15.45 -39.16
C LYS A 232 31.25 -16.25 -40.45
#